data_AF-A0AAE0QVW9-F1
#
_entry.id   AF-A0AAE0QVW9-F1
#
_cell.length_a   1.000
_cell.length_b   1.000
_cell.length_c   1.000
_cell.angle_alpha   90.00
_cell.angle_beta   90.00
_cell.angle_gamma   90.00
#
_symmetry.space_group_name_H-M   'P 1'
#
loop_
_entity.id
_entity.type
_entity.pdbx_description
1 polymer ?
#
loop_
_entity_poly.entity_id
_entity_poly.type
_entity_poly.pdbx_seq_one_letter_code
_entity_poly.pdbx_strand_id
1 'polypeptide(L)'
;MTLSVARMAQATYRPLIRRSKPVLKLVKTWPEGAISALRDCFECTDWDMFREVATNGDTTDLEEYTSSVTSYISKCINDVTISKSITTRSNQKSWMTAKVHALLKSRDLDALRTAWAKLSQAIMETKRTHSQRIHGHFQSIGVTRRMWQGHQPTTGQLHLPVTVMPPFQIH
;
A
#
# COMPACT_ATOMS: atom_id res chain seq x y z
N MET A 1 42.66 42.01 -26.16
CA MET A 1 42.23 40.93 -25.25
C MET A 1 40.73 40.73 -25.44
N THR A 2 40.33 39.70 -26.17
CA THR A 2 38.92 39.37 -26.42
C THR A 2 38.46 38.34 -25.39
N LEU A 3 37.57 38.75 -24.48
CA LEU A 3 36.96 37.83 -23.51
C LEU A 3 35.87 37.03 -24.22
N SER A 4 36.12 35.74 -24.42
CA SER A 4 35.16 34.78 -24.96
C SER A 4 34.13 34.44 -23.88
N VAL A 5 32.87 34.82 -24.08
CA VAL A 5 31.77 34.45 -23.20
C VAL A 5 31.35 33.02 -23.55
N ALA A 6 31.74 32.06 -22.71
CA ALA A 6 31.31 30.68 -22.83
C ALA A 6 29.78 30.60 -22.66
N ARG A 7 29.06 30.26 -23.73
CA ARG A 7 27.66 29.85 -23.65
C ARG A 7 27.57 28.60 -22.79
N MET A 8 27.02 28.74 -21.58
CA MET A 8 26.60 27.58 -20.79
C MET A 8 25.52 26.84 -21.59
N ALA A 9 25.86 25.64 -22.06
CA ALA A 9 24.88 24.72 -22.61
C ALA A 9 23.87 24.39 -21.51
N GLN A 10 22.66 24.97 -21.61
CA GLN A 10 21.57 24.60 -20.73
C GLN A 10 21.25 23.13 -20.98
N ALA A 11 21.56 22.28 -20.01
CA ALA A 11 21.10 20.89 -20.03
C ALA A 11 19.56 20.93 -20.07
N THR A 12 18.99 20.57 -21.23
CA THR A 12 17.53 20.49 -21.40
C THR A 12 17.01 19.39 -20.49
N TYR A 13 16.55 19.77 -19.30
CA TYR A 13 15.97 18.84 -18.35
C TYR A 13 14.74 18.17 -18.99
N ARG A 14 14.87 16.88 -19.32
CA ARG A 14 13.74 16.05 -19.75
C ARG A 14 13.07 15.46 -18.50
N PRO A 15 11.86 15.92 -18.12
CA PRO A 15 11.19 15.46 -16.92
C PRO A 15 10.92 13.95 -16.95
N LEU A 16 11.03 13.29 -15.79
CA LEU A 16 10.84 11.85 -15.61
C LEU A 16 9.47 11.32 -16.11
N ILE A 17 8.46 12.19 -16.14
CA ILE A 17 7.13 11.93 -16.73
C ILE A 17 7.25 11.45 -18.18
N ARG A 18 8.23 11.98 -18.94
CA ARG A 18 8.48 11.60 -20.34
C ARG A 18 9.34 10.33 -20.46
N ARG A 19 9.95 9.86 -19.38
CA ARG A 19 10.88 8.72 -19.37
C ARG A 19 10.19 7.39 -19.08
N SER A 20 9.07 7.42 -18.34
CA SER A 20 8.32 6.23 -17.96
C SER A 20 6.96 6.23 -18.62
N LYS A 21 6.64 5.15 -19.35
CA LYS A 21 5.31 4.99 -19.93
C LYS A 21 4.30 4.78 -18.81
N PRO A 22 3.11 5.42 -18.87
CA PRO A 22 2.04 5.12 -17.94
C PRO A 22 1.72 3.63 -17.97
N VAL A 23 1.54 3.03 -16.80
CA VAL A 23 1.23 1.60 -16.66
C VAL A 23 -0.26 1.47 -16.39
N LEU A 24 -0.95 0.68 -17.20
CA LEU A 24 -2.33 0.30 -16.92
C LEU A 24 -2.31 -0.78 -15.84
N LYS A 25 -2.97 -0.52 -14.71
CA LYS A 25 -3.16 -1.51 -13.65
C LYS A 25 -4.64 -1.85 -13.57
N LEU A 26 -4.94 -3.14 -13.52
CA LEU A 26 -6.28 -3.61 -13.21
C LEU A 26 -6.40 -3.68 -11.70
N VAL A 27 -7.40 -2.98 -11.14
CA VAL A 27 -7.68 -2.98 -9.71
C VAL A 27 -9.10 -3.45 -9.51
N LYS A 28 -9.28 -4.50 -8.69
CA LYS A 28 -10.60 -4.92 -8.23
C LYS A 28 -11.10 -3.91 -7.20
N THR A 29 -12.30 -3.38 -7.39
CA THR A 29 -12.93 -2.41 -6.50
C THR A 29 -14.35 -2.86 -6.20
N TRP A 30 -14.78 -2.62 -4.97
CA TRP A 30 -16.15 -2.84 -4.53
C TRP A 30 -17.03 -1.68 -5.01
N PRO A 31 -18.01 -1.92 -5.90
CA PRO A 31 -18.97 -0.89 -6.26
C PRO A 31 -19.91 -0.54 -5.11
N GLU A 32 -20.65 0.56 -5.27
CA GLU A 32 -21.74 0.89 -4.36
C GLU A 32 -22.81 -0.23 -4.42
N GLY A 33 -23.35 -0.62 -3.26
CA GLY A 33 -24.27 -1.75 -3.15
C GLY A 33 -23.63 -3.14 -3.16
N ALA A 34 -22.30 -3.24 -3.34
CA ALA A 34 -21.61 -4.53 -3.32
C ALA A 34 -21.85 -5.35 -2.03
N ILE A 35 -21.78 -4.67 -0.89
CA ILE A 35 -21.97 -5.32 0.42
C ILE A 35 -23.40 -5.86 0.54
N SER A 36 -24.38 -5.09 0.06
CA SER A 36 -25.78 -5.54 0.03
C SER A 36 -25.95 -6.75 -0.87
N ALA A 37 -25.43 -6.71 -2.10
CA ALA A 37 -25.50 -7.83 -3.04
C ALA A 37 -24.82 -9.11 -2.50
N LEU A 38 -23.70 -8.97 -1.78
CA LEU A 38 -23.03 -10.08 -1.10
C LEU A 38 -23.88 -10.66 0.02
N ARG A 39 -24.47 -9.80 0.84
CA ARG A 39 -25.38 -10.23 1.91
C ARG A 39 -26.55 -11.01 1.32
N ASP A 40 -27.17 -10.47 0.27
CA ASP A 40 -28.29 -11.13 -0.40
C ASP A 40 -27.84 -12.45 -1.07
N CYS A 41 -26.60 -12.55 -1.61
CA CYS A 41 -25.99 -13.80 -2.08
C CYS A 41 -26.03 -14.87 -0.97
N PHE A 42 -25.54 -14.51 0.22
CA PHE A 42 -25.39 -15.44 1.35
C PHE A 42 -26.70 -15.78 2.06
N GLU A 43 -27.66 -14.85 2.10
CA GLU A 43 -29.00 -15.10 2.65
C GLU A 43 -29.81 -16.06 1.77
N CYS A 44 -29.64 -15.99 0.46
CA CYS A 44 -30.30 -16.89 -0.50
C CYS A 44 -29.56 -18.21 -0.71
N THR A 45 -28.38 -18.40 -0.12
CA THR A 45 -27.59 -19.63 -0.29
C THR A 45 -28.07 -20.70 0.67
N ASP A 46 -28.39 -21.88 0.13
CA ASP A 46 -28.58 -23.08 0.93
C ASP A 46 -27.20 -23.65 1.32
N TRP A 47 -26.84 -23.49 2.59
CA TRP A 47 -25.56 -23.95 3.13
C TRP A 47 -25.52 -25.46 3.39
N ASP A 48 -26.68 -26.10 3.54
CA ASP A 48 -26.77 -27.54 3.82
C ASP A 48 -26.44 -28.36 2.57
N MET A 49 -26.70 -27.83 1.38
CA MET A 49 -26.27 -28.42 0.10
C MET A 49 -24.75 -28.73 0.08
N PHE A 50 -23.91 -27.85 0.62
CA PHE A 50 -22.46 -28.11 0.66
C PHE A 50 -22.10 -29.27 1.59
N ARG A 51 -22.86 -29.45 2.67
CA ARG A 51 -22.67 -30.55 3.62
C ARG A 51 -23.09 -31.87 3.00
N GLU A 52 -24.22 -31.89 2.29
CA GLU A 52 -24.72 -33.09 1.61
C GLU A 52 -23.75 -33.57 0.52
N VAL A 53 -23.21 -32.66 -0.28
CA VAL A 53 -22.25 -33.00 -1.36
C VAL A 53 -20.94 -33.54 -0.79
N ALA A 54 -20.47 -33.00 0.34
CA ALA A 54 -19.24 -33.46 0.98
C ALA A 54 -19.45 -34.72 1.85
N THR A 55 -20.68 -35.23 1.97
CA THR A 55 -20.99 -36.39 2.82
C THR A 55 -21.12 -37.65 1.99
N ASN A 56 -20.23 -38.59 2.24
CA ASN A 56 -20.25 -39.93 1.65
C ASN A 56 -20.73 -40.93 2.72
N GLY A 57 -22.02 -41.25 2.70
CA GLY A 57 -22.64 -42.10 3.73
C GLY A 57 -22.72 -41.39 5.07
N ASP A 58 -22.12 -41.95 6.12
CA ASP A 58 -22.10 -41.35 7.48
C ASP A 58 -20.87 -40.45 7.72
N THR A 59 -19.96 -40.35 6.74
CA THR A 59 -18.71 -39.60 6.87
C THR A 59 -18.71 -38.35 5.99
N THR A 60 -18.59 -37.18 6.62
CA THR A 60 -18.39 -35.89 5.94
C THR A 60 -16.91 -35.64 5.71
N ASP A 61 -16.52 -35.43 4.46
CA ASP A 61 -15.19 -34.94 4.09
C ASP A 61 -15.10 -33.44 4.40
N LEU A 62 -14.35 -33.12 5.46
CA LEU A 62 -14.17 -31.74 5.93
C LEU A 62 -13.36 -30.89 4.94
N GLU A 63 -12.41 -31.50 4.23
CA GLU A 63 -11.57 -30.79 3.26
C GLU A 63 -12.41 -30.40 2.04
N GLU A 64 -13.19 -31.34 1.52
CA GLU A 64 -14.11 -31.09 0.41
C GLU A 64 -15.19 -30.06 0.78
N TYR A 65 -15.77 -30.15 1.97
CA TYR A 65 -16.72 -29.16 2.49
C TYR A 65 -16.10 -27.76 2.55
N THR A 66 -14.94 -27.64 3.19
CA THR A 66 -14.26 -26.34 3.38
C THR A 66 -13.83 -25.75 2.05
N SER A 67 -13.31 -26.57 1.14
CA SER A 67 -12.89 -26.17 -0.21
C SER A 67 -14.09 -25.66 -1.01
N SER A 68 -15.20 -26.39 -1.00
CA SER A 68 -16.43 -26.05 -1.71
C SER A 68 -17.04 -24.74 -1.21
N VAL A 69 -17.15 -24.56 0.10
CA VAL A 69 -17.64 -23.33 0.73
C VAL A 69 -16.72 -22.14 0.41
N THR A 70 -15.40 -22.32 0.54
CA THR A 70 -14.42 -21.25 0.26
C THR A 70 -14.44 -20.84 -1.22
N SER A 71 -14.58 -21.81 -2.11
CA SER A 71 -14.71 -21.59 -3.56
C SER A 71 -15.97 -20.80 -3.89
N TYR A 72 -17.11 -21.16 -3.28
CA TYR A 72 -18.37 -20.44 -3.46
C TYR A 72 -18.30 -18.99 -2.95
N ILE A 73 -17.76 -18.77 -1.74
CA ILE A 73 -17.57 -17.42 -1.19
C ILE A 73 -16.67 -16.59 -2.12
N SER A 74 -15.58 -17.17 -2.60
CA SER A 74 -14.67 -16.52 -3.54
C SER A 74 -15.38 -16.15 -4.85
N LYS A 75 -16.32 -16.99 -5.31
CA LYS A 75 -17.17 -16.71 -6.47
C LYS A 75 -18.13 -15.53 -6.19
N CYS A 76 -18.92 -15.53 -5.11
CA CYS A 76 -19.80 -14.38 -4.78
C CYS A 76 -18.98 -13.08 -4.68
N ILE A 77 -17.77 -13.12 -4.08
CA ILE A 77 -16.87 -11.96 -4.02
C ILE A 77 -16.48 -11.51 -5.43
N ASN A 78 -16.04 -12.44 -6.29
CA ASN A 78 -15.62 -12.10 -7.65
C ASN A 78 -16.78 -11.53 -8.49
N ASP A 79 -17.98 -12.10 -8.37
CA ASP A 79 -19.18 -11.68 -9.12
C ASP A 79 -19.61 -10.26 -8.74
N VAL A 80 -19.44 -9.88 -7.47
CA VAL A 80 -19.77 -8.55 -6.96
C VAL A 80 -18.65 -7.53 -7.21
N THR A 81 -17.39 -7.96 -7.28
CA THR A 81 -16.27 -7.05 -7.53
C THR A 81 -16.21 -6.60 -8.99
N ILE A 82 -16.00 -5.30 -9.20
CA ILE A 82 -15.79 -4.75 -10.54
C ILE A 82 -14.31 -4.47 -10.76
N SER A 83 -13.79 -4.91 -11.91
CA SER A 83 -12.42 -4.58 -12.32
C SER A 83 -12.36 -3.20 -12.96
N LYS A 84 -11.61 -2.28 -12.35
CA LYS A 84 -11.39 -0.92 -12.87
C LYS A 84 -9.96 -0.79 -13.36
N SER A 85 -9.79 -0.23 -14.55
CA SER A 85 -8.47 0.06 -15.09
C SER A 85 -8.00 1.43 -14.61
N ILE A 86 -6.84 1.46 -13.95
CA ILE A 86 -6.24 2.68 -13.43
C ILE A 86 -4.90 2.89 -14.13
N THR A 87 -4.77 4.00 -14.83
CA THR A 87 -3.48 4.40 -15.40
C THR A 87 -2.61 5.02 -14.31
N THR A 88 -1.59 4.29 -13.86
CA THR A 88 -0.61 4.78 -12.88
C THR A 88 0.56 5.43 -13.62
N ARG A 89 0.92 6.66 -13.24
CA ARG A 89 2.11 7.36 -13.76
C ARG A 89 3.23 7.30 -12.73
N SER A 90 4.50 7.21 -13.16
CA SER A 90 5.66 7.13 -12.26
C SER A 90 5.75 8.31 -11.27
N ASN A 91 5.19 9.46 -11.61
CA ASN A 91 5.17 10.66 -10.77
C ASN A 91 3.84 10.88 -10.03
N GLN A 92 2.97 9.87 -9.93
CA GLN A 92 1.71 10.00 -9.20
C GLN A 92 1.99 10.04 -7.69
N LYS A 93 2.44 11.20 -7.24
CA LYS A 93 2.79 11.44 -5.84
C LYS A 93 1.51 11.43 -5.02
N SER A 94 1.49 10.70 -3.91
CA SER A 94 0.32 10.56 -3.03
C SER A 94 -0.19 11.90 -2.49
N TRP A 95 0.69 12.90 -2.37
CA TRP A 95 0.32 14.26 -1.98
C TRP A 95 -0.32 15.10 -3.10
N MET A 96 -0.23 14.64 -4.36
CA MET A 96 -0.73 15.35 -5.54
C MET A 96 -2.17 14.94 -5.85
N THR A 97 -3.09 15.39 -5.00
CA THR A 97 -4.54 15.12 -5.12
C THR A 97 -5.21 15.89 -6.26
N ALA A 98 -6.40 15.44 -6.70
CA ALA A 98 -7.18 16.09 -7.76
C ALA A 98 -7.45 17.58 -7.47
N LYS A 99 -7.66 17.94 -6.20
CA LYS A 99 -7.82 19.34 -5.78
C LYS A 99 -6.55 20.17 -6.01
N VAL A 100 -5.38 19.66 -5.62
CA VAL A 100 -4.10 20.33 -5.87
C VAL A 100 -3.85 20.48 -7.38
N HIS A 101 -4.20 19.45 -8.16
CA HIS A 101 -4.10 19.50 -9.61
C HIS A 101 -5.04 20.55 -10.23
N ALA A 102 -6.26 20.68 -9.72
CA ALA A 102 -7.22 21.71 -10.16
C ALA A 102 -6.71 23.12 -9.83
N LEU A 103 -6.15 23.34 -8.64
CA LEU A 103 -5.57 24.62 -8.21
C LEU A 103 -4.35 25.03 -9.05
N LEU A 104 -3.46 24.07 -9.36
CA LEU A 104 -2.34 24.33 -10.27
C LEU A 104 -2.81 24.72 -11.68
N LYS A 105 -3.94 24.16 -12.13
CA LYS A 105 -4.55 24.48 -13.43
C LYS A 105 -5.23 25.85 -13.44
N SER A 106 -5.86 26.26 -12.33
CA SER A 106 -6.52 27.56 -12.20
C SER A 106 -5.56 28.73 -11.95
N ARG A 107 -4.28 28.45 -11.65
CA ARG A 107 -3.24 29.45 -11.30
C ARG A 107 -3.62 30.34 -10.10
N ASP A 108 -4.51 29.87 -9.24
CA ASP A 108 -4.89 30.57 -8.01
C ASP A 108 -3.82 30.33 -6.93
N LEU A 109 -2.94 31.32 -6.76
CA LEU A 109 -1.78 31.24 -5.87
C LEU A 109 -2.17 31.23 -4.38
N ASP A 110 -3.24 31.93 -4.00
CA ASP A 110 -3.68 32.02 -2.60
C ASP A 110 -4.38 30.74 -2.14
N ALA A 111 -5.25 30.19 -3.00
CA ALA A 111 -5.84 28.89 -2.77
C ALA A 111 -4.79 27.78 -2.77
N LEU A 112 -3.76 27.87 -3.63
CA LEU A 112 -2.63 26.96 -3.64
C LEU A 112 -1.85 27.02 -2.32
N ARG A 113 -1.50 28.21 -1.84
CA ARG A 113 -0.78 28.40 -0.57
C ARG A 113 -1.55 27.82 0.61
N THR A 114 -2.86 28.06 0.65
CA THR A 114 -3.74 27.51 1.70
C THR A 114 -3.81 25.99 1.65
N ALA A 115 -3.93 25.41 0.45
CA ALA A 115 -3.93 23.95 0.26
C ALA A 115 -2.59 23.32 0.67
N TRP A 116 -1.47 23.97 0.36
CA TRP A 116 -0.14 23.55 0.78
C TRP A 116 0.02 23.58 2.30
N ALA A 117 -0.39 24.67 2.96
CA ALA A 117 -0.34 24.77 4.43
C ALA A 117 -1.12 23.62 5.10
N LYS A 118 -2.34 23.34 4.61
CA LYS A 118 -3.17 22.22 5.11
C LYS A 118 -2.51 20.85 4.89
N LEU A 119 -1.94 20.62 3.70
CA LEU A 119 -1.22 19.40 3.39
C LEU A 119 0.00 19.20 4.30
N SER A 120 0.82 20.23 4.46
CA SER A 120 1.98 20.20 5.35
C SER A 120 1.57 19.93 6.79
N GLN A 121 0.50 20.56 7.27
CA GLN A 121 -0.03 20.31 8.61
C GLN A 121 -0.48 18.85 8.78
N ALA A 122 -1.23 18.30 7.82
CA ALA A 122 -1.64 16.91 7.86
C ALA A 122 -0.45 15.94 7.86
N ILE A 123 0.60 16.21 7.08
CA ILE A 123 1.83 15.41 7.07
C ILE A 123 2.54 15.47 8.43
N MET A 124 2.66 16.66 9.00
CA MET A 124 3.29 16.85 10.31
C MET A 124 2.51 16.13 11.40
N GLU A 125 1.18 16.24 11.41
CA GLU A 125 0.33 15.59 12.40
C GLU A 125 0.37 14.06 12.28
N THR A 126 0.34 13.55 11.05
CA THR A 126 0.51 12.10 10.79
C THR A 126 1.86 11.62 11.27
N LYS A 127 2.94 12.36 10.99
CA LYS A 127 4.29 12.03 11.46
C LYS A 127 4.36 12.07 12.99
N ARG A 128 3.79 13.10 13.62
CA ARG A 128 3.73 13.23 15.08
C ARG A 128 2.99 12.04 15.70
N THR A 129 1.81 11.71 15.19
CA THR A 129 1.00 10.58 15.66
C THR A 129 1.77 9.26 15.53
N HIS A 130 2.43 9.04 14.39
CA HIS A 130 3.26 7.86 14.18
C HIS A 130 4.44 7.81 15.16
N SER A 131 5.18 8.92 15.32
CA SER A 131 6.27 9.02 16.30
C SER A 131 5.77 8.77 17.72
N GLN A 132 4.63 9.34 18.12
CA GLN A 132 4.03 9.10 19.44
C GLN A 132 3.65 7.63 19.64
N ARG A 133 3.09 6.96 18.63
CA ARG A 133 2.78 5.53 18.70
C ARG A 133 4.04 4.68 18.91
N ILE A 134 5.12 5.04 18.23
CA ILE A 134 6.42 4.41 18.38
C ILE A 134 7.00 4.69 19.78
N HIS A 135 6.98 5.95 20.25
CA HIS A 135 7.42 6.33 21.59
C HIS A 135 6.60 5.68 22.72
N GLY A 136 5.28 5.54 22.55
CA GLY A 136 4.42 4.84 23.50
C GLY A 136 4.76 3.35 23.62
N HIS A 137 5.16 2.70 22.51
CA HIS A 137 5.69 1.34 22.54
C HIS A 137 6.98 1.25 23.38
N PHE A 138 7.83 2.29 23.32
CA PHE A 138 9.07 2.38 24.10
C PHE A 138 8.86 2.71 25.59
N GLN A 139 7.78 3.43 25.95
CA GLN A 139 7.49 3.82 27.34
C GLN A 139 6.74 2.76 28.14
N SER A 140 6.18 1.73 27.49
CA SER A 140 5.61 0.58 28.20
C SER A 140 6.72 -0.27 28.84
N ILE A 141 7.05 0.05 30.10
CA ILE A 141 8.03 -0.68 30.92
C ILE A 141 7.54 -2.14 31.04
N GLY A 142 8.24 -3.07 30.39
CA GLY A 142 8.01 -4.50 30.60
C GLY A 142 8.05 -5.40 29.36
N VAL A 143 8.38 -4.92 28.16
CA VAL A 143 8.38 -5.81 26.98
C VAL A 143 9.53 -5.62 26.00
N THR A 144 10.74 -5.84 26.49
CA THR A 144 11.98 -5.90 25.69
C THR A 144 11.89 -6.90 24.53
N ARG A 145 11.12 -7.99 24.65
CA ARG A 145 10.91 -8.98 23.57
C ARG A 145 10.04 -8.44 22.41
N ARG A 146 9.05 -7.58 22.70
CA ARG A 146 8.22 -6.92 21.67
C ARG A 146 8.93 -5.75 20.99
N MET A 147 10.06 -5.28 21.53
CA MET A 147 10.91 -4.27 20.86
C MET A 147 11.60 -4.84 19.61
N TRP A 148 12.07 -6.09 19.68
CA TRP A 148 12.87 -6.70 18.60
C TRP A 148 12.05 -7.36 17.50
N GLN A 149 10.73 -7.54 17.69
CA GLN A 149 9.84 -8.11 16.67
C GLN A 149 9.31 -7.07 15.66
N GLY A 150 9.34 -5.77 16.02
CA GLY A 150 8.77 -4.68 15.20
C GLY A 150 9.70 -4.08 14.15
N HIS A 151 10.99 -4.46 14.16
CA HIS A 151 11.97 -4.00 13.18
C HIS A 151 12.24 -5.10 12.15
N GLN A 152 11.44 -5.17 11.08
CA GLN A 152 11.93 -5.83 9.87
C GLN A 152 12.94 -4.90 9.20
N PRO A 153 14.18 -5.34 8.95
CA PRO A 153 15.12 -4.57 8.16
C PRO A 153 14.60 -4.54 6.71
N THR A 154 14.09 -3.39 6.26
CA THR A 154 14.05 -3.10 4.82
C THR A 154 15.46 -2.77 4.36
N THR A 155 16.35 -3.76 4.34
CA THR A 155 17.72 -3.58 3.89
C THR A 155 18.00 -4.64 2.83
N GLY A 156 17.99 -4.21 1.56
CA GLY A 156 18.59 -4.97 0.47
C GLY A 156 20.03 -5.29 0.84
N GLN A 157 20.36 -6.58 0.83
CA GLN A 157 21.66 -7.10 1.22
C GLN A 157 22.75 -6.59 0.26
N LEU A 158 23.72 -5.84 0.78
CA LEU A 158 25.09 -5.87 0.26
C LEU A 158 25.91 -6.65 1.28
N HIS A 159 26.16 -7.91 0.97
CA HIS A 159 27.07 -8.77 1.74
C HIS A 159 28.49 -8.21 1.65
N LEU A 160 29.10 -7.92 2.80
CA LEU A 160 30.55 -7.95 2.97
C LEU A 160 30.86 -8.83 4.19
N PRO A 161 31.78 -9.81 4.08
CA PRO A 161 32.08 -10.71 5.18
C PRO A 161 33.02 -10.01 6.17
N VAL A 162 32.57 -9.86 7.42
CA VAL A 162 33.46 -9.47 8.52
C VAL A 162 34.06 -10.74 9.11
N THR A 163 35.35 -10.91 8.86
CA THR A 163 36.22 -11.92 9.49
C THR A 163 36.22 -11.73 11.01
N VAL A 164 35.86 -12.78 11.74
CA VAL A 164 35.88 -12.83 13.21
C VAL A 164 37.33 -12.99 13.69
N MET A 165 37.86 -12.06 14.48
CA MET A 165 39.07 -12.29 15.29
C MET A 165 38.68 -12.83 16.68
N PRO A 166 39.48 -13.72 17.29
CA PRO A 166 39.15 -14.38 18.55
C PRO A 166 39.42 -13.48 19.78
N PRO A 167 38.82 -13.80 20.96
CA PRO A 167 38.83 -12.92 22.12
C PRO A 167 40.12 -13.03 22.93
N PHE A 168 40.64 -11.87 23.37
CA PHE A 168 41.67 -11.78 24.40
C PHE A 168 41.09 -12.18 25.77
N GLN A 169 41.73 -13.16 26.40
CA GLN A 169 41.54 -13.53 27.80
C GLN A 169 42.15 -12.47 28.71
N ILE A 170 41.48 -12.12 29.82
CA ILE A 170 42.09 -11.37 30.92
C ILE A 170 41.78 -12.12 32.23
N HIS A 171 42.88 -12.35 32.94
CA HIS A 171 43.15 -12.96 34.25
C HIS A 171 42.01 -13.04 35.29
#